data_AF-A0A813C7B6-F1
#
_entry.id   AF-A0A813C7B6-F1
#
_cell.length_a   1.000
_cell.length_b   1.000
_cell.length_c   1.000
_cell.angle_alpha   90.00
_cell.angle_beta   90.00
_cell.angle_gamma   90.00
#
_symmetry.space_group_name_H-M   'P 1'
#
loop_
_entity.id
_entity.type
_entity.pdbx_description
1 polymer ?
#
loop_
_entity_poly.entity_id
_entity_poly.type
_entity_poly.pdbx_seq_one_letter_code
_entity_poly.pdbx_strand_id
1 'polypeptide(L)'
;MGNLTGRSASTDGISLEEIEKHNTKDDAWMVLFGEVLDVTKFLPIHPGGEDAIDMYLGRDATEAWVEIHTPETLERNLHHITKVGKLQAVPFCTFLSQPDLIRSCQERGLGILSPRTAAAAPAQQEEEDDRGLQFTPQFEEELQATNGVFTLESLQRWNGVQLPMLIGICGVVVDVSPSENFVPTFGYGKLWAGKDCTWAMATVSLKAEDANRFDWKVQELEDMHFKSLAGWYGHFTNKYRQVGILEELKDWDFAAVKAEAKAEPPKFSMLHYCLE
;
A
#
# COMPACT_ATOMS: atom_id res chain seq x y z
N MET A 1 11.77 48.33 5.06
CA MET A 1 12.32 47.64 3.88
C MET A 1 13.42 46.71 4.36
N GLY A 2 13.17 45.41 4.33
CA GLY A 2 14.12 44.38 4.75
C GLY A 2 13.58 43.02 4.33
N ASN A 3 13.87 42.63 3.10
CA ASN A 3 13.63 41.28 2.58
C ASN A 3 14.60 40.33 3.27
N LEU A 4 14.10 39.24 3.86
CA LEU A 4 14.90 38.07 4.19
C LEU A 4 14.32 36.87 3.45
N THR A 5 15.14 36.40 2.54
CA THR A 5 14.97 35.30 1.58
C THR A 5 14.69 33.96 2.26
N GLY A 6 13.72 33.22 1.72
CA GLY A 6 13.42 31.84 2.10
C GLY A 6 14.61 30.90 1.87
N ARG A 7 14.75 29.91 2.77
CA ARG A 7 15.68 28.81 2.62
C ARG A 7 14.88 27.58 2.20
N SER A 8 15.07 27.17 0.94
CA SER A 8 14.48 25.98 0.32
C SER A 8 14.78 24.72 1.13
N ALA A 9 13.77 23.86 1.31
CA ALA A 9 13.96 22.48 1.77
C ALA A 9 14.81 21.75 0.73
N SER A 10 15.80 20.97 1.18
CA SER A 10 16.78 20.28 0.35
C SER A 10 16.16 19.09 -0.39
N THR A 11 16.27 19.08 -1.71
CA THR A 11 15.85 18.04 -2.66
C THR A 11 16.88 16.90 -2.80
N ASP A 12 17.54 16.51 -1.71
CA ASP A 12 18.68 15.58 -1.78
C ASP A 12 18.21 14.12 -1.74
N GLY A 13 17.95 13.54 -2.91
CA GLY A 13 17.78 12.10 -3.14
C GLY A 13 17.32 11.79 -4.57
N ILE A 14 17.17 10.51 -4.88
CA ILE A 14 16.82 10.03 -6.23
C ILE A 14 15.29 9.95 -6.36
N SER A 15 14.70 10.59 -7.37
CA SER A 15 13.25 10.57 -7.57
C SER A 15 12.74 9.21 -8.05
N LEU A 16 11.47 8.89 -7.80
CA LEU A 16 10.82 7.70 -8.39
C LEU A 16 10.85 7.73 -9.92
N GLU A 17 10.67 8.90 -10.53
CA GLU A 17 10.76 9.07 -11.99
C GLU A 17 12.12 8.67 -12.56
N GLU A 18 13.20 8.88 -11.79
CA GLU A 18 14.53 8.41 -12.18
C GLU A 18 14.63 6.89 -11.99
N ILE A 19 14.17 6.37 -10.85
CA ILE A 19 14.22 4.94 -10.53
C ILE A 19 13.44 4.11 -11.56
N GLU A 20 12.28 4.58 -12.03
CA GLU A 20 11.44 3.90 -13.02
C GLU A 20 12.15 3.67 -14.37
N LYS A 21 13.22 4.42 -14.67
CA LYS A 21 14.01 4.22 -15.90
C LYS A 21 14.89 2.98 -15.83
N HIS A 22 15.23 2.54 -14.62
CA HIS A 22 16.11 1.40 -14.35
C HIS A 22 15.29 0.13 -14.10
N ASN A 23 14.59 -0.32 -15.15
CA ASN A 23 13.60 -1.39 -15.08
C ASN A 23 13.91 -2.62 -15.96
N THR A 24 15.16 -2.77 -16.40
CA THR A 24 15.59 -3.89 -17.28
C THR A 24 16.61 -4.79 -16.58
N LYS A 25 16.79 -6.02 -17.06
CA LYS A 25 17.69 -6.99 -16.43
C LYS A 25 19.17 -6.57 -16.41
N ASP A 26 19.56 -5.73 -17.35
CA ASP A 26 20.90 -5.15 -17.48
C ASP A 26 21.05 -3.77 -16.81
N ASP A 27 19.94 -3.19 -16.35
CA ASP A 27 19.89 -1.92 -15.62
C ASP A 27 18.70 -1.91 -14.64
N ALA A 28 18.90 -2.54 -13.48
CA ALA A 28 17.84 -2.94 -12.57
C ALA A 28 17.97 -2.25 -11.21
N TRP A 29 17.15 -1.23 -10.96
CA TRP A 29 17.05 -0.61 -9.64
C TRP A 29 15.75 -1.00 -8.94
N MET A 30 15.75 -0.92 -7.62
CA MET A 30 14.55 -0.97 -6.80
C MET A 30 14.74 -0.20 -5.51
N VAL A 31 13.64 0.12 -4.86
CA VAL A 31 13.65 0.69 -3.50
C VAL A 31 13.33 -0.41 -2.50
N LEU A 32 14.18 -0.53 -1.49
CA LEU A 32 13.89 -1.28 -0.26
C LEU A 32 14.18 -0.39 0.93
N PHE A 33 13.18 -0.18 1.79
CA PHE A 33 13.29 0.60 3.02
C PHE A 33 13.80 2.03 2.78
N GLY A 34 13.39 2.65 1.67
CA GLY A 34 13.81 4.00 1.27
C GLY A 34 15.23 4.11 0.71
N GLU A 35 15.94 2.99 0.56
CA GLU A 35 17.24 2.92 -0.09
C GLU A 35 17.07 2.48 -1.55
N VAL A 36 17.72 3.21 -2.46
CA VAL A 36 17.76 2.84 -3.88
C VAL A 36 18.91 1.87 -4.08
N LEU A 37 18.58 0.68 -4.53
CA LEU A 37 19.47 -0.45 -4.68
C LEU A 37 19.55 -0.84 -6.15
N ASP A 38 20.76 -0.88 -6.68
CA ASP A 38 21.06 -1.53 -7.94
C ASP A 38 21.25 -3.02 -7.67
N VAL A 39 20.29 -3.79 -8.19
CA VAL A 39 20.21 -5.25 -8.04
C VAL A 39 20.61 -5.98 -9.31
N THR A 40 21.15 -5.29 -10.32
CA THR A 40 21.52 -5.85 -11.63
C THR A 40 22.39 -7.10 -11.51
N LYS A 41 23.39 -7.06 -10.61
CA LYS A 41 24.29 -8.21 -10.38
C LYS A 41 23.69 -9.31 -9.50
N PHE A 42 22.65 -8.97 -8.75
CA PHE A 42 21.97 -9.89 -7.85
C PHE A 42 20.86 -10.68 -8.55
N LEU A 43 20.21 -10.10 -9.56
CA LEU A 43 19.16 -10.75 -10.36
C LEU A 43 19.45 -12.23 -10.71
N PRO A 44 20.56 -12.58 -11.40
CA PRO A 44 20.80 -13.95 -11.86
C PRO A 44 21.09 -14.95 -10.73
N ILE A 45 21.33 -14.47 -9.52
CA ILE A 45 21.64 -15.29 -8.35
C ILE A 45 20.54 -15.18 -7.27
N HIS A 46 19.41 -14.55 -7.60
CA HIS A 46 18.29 -14.40 -6.68
C HIS A 46 17.74 -15.78 -6.29
N PRO A 47 17.69 -16.14 -4.98
CA PRO A 47 17.25 -17.48 -4.55
C PRO A 47 15.81 -17.84 -4.94
N GLY A 48 14.95 -16.85 -5.13
CA GLY A 48 13.57 -17.02 -5.60
C GLY A 48 13.43 -17.12 -7.13
N GLY A 49 14.54 -17.06 -7.88
CA GLY A 49 14.59 -16.96 -9.33
C GLY A 49 14.49 -15.52 -9.84
N GLU A 50 15.04 -15.25 -11.03
CA GLU A 50 15.01 -13.94 -11.69
C GLU A 50 13.58 -13.40 -11.86
N ASP A 51 12.65 -14.26 -12.29
CA ASP A 51 11.28 -13.85 -12.61
C ASP A 51 10.51 -13.32 -11.39
N ALA A 52 10.85 -13.79 -10.18
CA ALA A 52 10.20 -13.36 -8.94
C ALA A 52 10.55 -11.92 -8.55
N ILE A 53 11.67 -11.39 -9.05
CA ILE A 53 12.18 -10.05 -8.74
C ILE A 53 12.03 -9.09 -9.93
N ASP A 54 11.95 -9.62 -11.16
CA ASP A 54 11.80 -8.87 -12.42
C ASP A 54 10.60 -7.92 -12.42
N MET A 55 9.48 -8.33 -11.83
CA MET A 55 8.26 -7.52 -11.77
C MET A 55 8.37 -6.26 -10.88
N TYR A 56 9.42 -6.18 -10.05
CA TYR A 56 9.65 -5.09 -9.10
C TYR A 56 10.76 -4.13 -9.53
N LEU A 57 11.34 -4.32 -10.72
CA LEU A 57 12.36 -3.42 -11.24
C LEU A 57 11.78 -2.03 -11.53
N GLY A 58 12.57 -1.01 -11.20
CA GLY A 58 12.21 0.40 -11.28
C GLY A 58 11.15 0.84 -10.26
N ARG A 59 10.91 0.08 -9.18
CA ARG A 59 9.82 0.32 -8.23
C ARG A 59 10.25 0.19 -6.78
N ASP A 60 9.39 0.63 -5.87
CA ASP A 60 9.48 0.27 -4.46
C ASP A 60 8.93 -1.14 -4.23
N ALA A 61 9.81 -2.02 -3.77
CA ALA A 61 9.52 -3.43 -3.52
C ALA A 61 9.42 -3.75 -2.03
N THR A 62 9.49 -2.73 -1.15
CA THR A 62 9.60 -2.92 0.31
C THR A 62 8.47 -3.76 0.87
N GLU A 63 7.22 -3.50 0.43
CA GLU A 63 6.04 -4.25 0.87
C GLU A 63 6.12 -5.72 0.45
N ALA A 64 6.36 -5.97 -0.84
CA ALA A 64 6.52 -7.33 -1.35
C ALA A 64 7.69 -8.06 -0.68
N TRP A 65 8.77 -7.35 -0.37
CA TRP A 65 9.96 -7.92 0.24
C TRP A 65 9.71 -8.39 1.69
N VAL A 66 9.02 -7.58 2.51
CA VAL A 66 8.77 -7.93 3.93
C VAL A 66 7.82 -9.10 4.11
N GLU A 67 7.02 -9.43 3.08
CA GLU A 67 6.11 -10.60 3.11
C GLU A 67 6.85 -11.94 3.03
N ILE A 68 8.03 -11.96 2.39
CA ILE A 68 8.74 -13.19 2.05
C ILE A 68 10.17 -13.25 2.61
N HIS A 69 10.72 -12.14 3.09
CA HIS A 69 12.10 -12.06 3.57
C HIS A 69 12.20 -11.44 4.97
N THR A 70 13.11 -11.98 5.78
CA THR A 70 13.51 -11.35 7.05
C THR A 70 14.58 -10.29 6.79
N PRO A 71 14.68 -9.21 7.60
CA PRO A 71 15.67 -8.14 7.48
C PRO A 71 17.11 -8.60 7.22
N GLU A 72 17.53 -9.70 7.85
CA GLU A 72 18.87 -10.28 7.72
C GLU A 72 19.16 -10.83 6.31
N THR A 73 18.12 -11.11 5.52
CA THR A 73 18.22 -11.61 4.15
C THR A 73 18.87 -10.59 3.24
N LEU A 74 18.58 -9.29 3.43
CA LEU A 74 19.21 -8.22 2.67
C LEU A 74 20.68 -8.09 3.07
N GLU A 75 20.99 -8.08 4.37
CA GLU A 75 22.36 -7.94 4.90
C GLU A 75 23.32 -9.00 4.35
N ARG A 76 22.85 -10.26 4.22
CA ARG A 76 23.64 -11.36 3.68
C ARG A 76 24.00 -11.18 2.21
N ASN A 77 23.16 -10.49 1.43
CA ASN A 77 23.30 -10.33 -0.01
C ASN A 77 23.86 -8.96 -0.43
N LEU A 78 24.16 -8.07 0.52
CA LEU A 78 24.71 -6.73 0.24
C LEU A 78 26.02 -6.72 -0.57
N HIS A 79 26.78 -7.82 -0.57
CA HIS A 79 28.00 -7.93 -1.38
C HIS A 79 27.71 -8.02 -2.89
N HIS A 80 26.47 -8.35 -3.27
CA HIS A 80 26.00 -8.43 -4.66
C HIS A 80 25.09 -7.26 -5.05
N ILE A 81 24.69 -6.43 -4.09
CA ILE A 81 23.75 -5.32 -4.28
C ILE A 81 24.50 -4.01 -4.10
N THR A 82 24.37 -3.09 -5.05
CA THR A 82 25.03 -1.79 -4.96
C THR A 82 24.04 -0.77 -4.41
N LYS A 83 24.42 -0.10 -3.33
CA LYS A 83 23.64 1.02 -2.79
C LYS A 83 23.90 2.27 -3.63
N VAL A 84 22.88 2.70 -4.38
CA VAL A 84 22.96 3.85 -5.31
C VAL A 84 22.77 5.15 -4.56
N GLY A 85 21.80 5.19 -3.65
CA GLY A 85 21.47 6.39 -2.90
C GLY A 85 20.21 6.22 -2.08
N LYS A 86 19.67 7.33 -1.62
CA LYS A 86 18.39 7.37 -0.91
C LYS A 86 17.30 7.83 -1.85
N LEU A 87 16.11 7.26 -1.68
CA LEU A 87 14.91 7.79 -2.33
C LEU A 87 14.74 9.25 -1.90
N GLN A 88 14.47 10.14 -2.86
CA GLN A 88 14.25 11.55 -2.61
C GLN A 88 13.10 11.69 -1.62
N ALA A 89 13.39 12.35 -0.49
CA ALA A 89 12.35 12.80 0.41
C ALA A 89 11.49 13.81 -0.36
N VAL A 90 10.31 13.37 -0.77
CA VAL A 90 9.30 14.29 -1.32
C VAL A 90 8.84 15.18 -0.16
N PRO A 91 8.87 16.52 -0.30
CA PRO A 91 8.22 17.37 0.68
C PRO A 91 6.74 17.01 0.59
N PHE A 92 6.19 16.47 1.69
CA PHE A 92 4.90 15.76 1.77
C PHE A 92 4.95 14.29 1.29
N CYS A 93 5.56 13.42 2.10
CA CYS A 93 5.22 12.01 2.32
C CYS A 93 6.31 11.40 3.20
N THR A 94 6.08 11.33 4.51
CA THR A 94 6.90 10.50 5.40
C THR A 94 6.35 9.08 5.38
N PHE A 95 7.00 8.21 4.61
CA PHE A 95 6.95 6.78 4.82
C PHE A 95 7.69 6.48 6.13
N LEU A 96 6.98 5.89 7.10
CA LEU A 96 7.40 5.02 8.21
C LEU A 96 6.52 5.23 9.46
N SER A 97 5.38 4.52 9.58
CA SER A 97 4.79 4.19 10.89
C SER A 97 4.62 2.68 11.07
N GLN A 98 5.73 1.94 11.06
CA GLN A 98 5.79 0.60 11.66
C GLN A 98 6.45 0.68 13.05
N PRO A 99 5.69 0.55 14.15
CA PRO A 99 6.22 0.68 15.52
C PRO A 99 7.36 -0.29 15.85
N ASP A 100 7.34 -1.49 15.26
CA ASP A 100 8.35 -2.53 15.51
C ASP A 100 9.67 -2.25 14.80
N LEU A 101 9.63 -1.60 13.64
CA LEU A 101 10.81 -1.19 12.89
C LEU A 101 11.49 0.03 13.54
N ILE A 102 10.69 0.96 14.08
CA ILE A 102 11.17 2.10 14.87
C ILE A 102 11.89 1.60 16.13
N ARG A 103 11.34 0.59 16.81
CA ARG A 103 11.97 -0.03 17.98
C ARG A 103 13.30 -0.69 17.62
N SER A 104 13.35 -1.46 16.53
CA SER A 104 14.57 -2.12 16.04
C SER A 104 15.68 -1.11 15.67
N CYS A 105 15.32 0.02 15.04
CA CYS A 105 16.26 1.09 14.71
C CYS A 105 16.76 1.87 15.95
N GLN A 106 15.88 2.10 16.94
CA GLN A 106 16.23 2.78 18.20
C GLN A 106 17.15 1.93 19.08
N GLU A 107 16.93 0.62 19.14
CA GLU A 107 17.75 -0.32 19.92
C GLU A 107 19.17 -0.51 19.34
N ARG A 108 19.36 -0.21 18.03
CA ARG A 108 20.64 -0.37 17.31
C ARG A 108 21.45 0.92 17.13
N GLY A 109 21.01 2.05 17.71
CA GLY A 109 21.79 3.30 17.74
C GLY A 109 21.93 4.03 16.41
N LEU A 110 21.04 3.77 15.44
CA LEU A 110 20.96 4.53 14.20
C LEU A 110 20.15 5.81 14.50
N GLY A 111 20.80 6.97 14.40
CA GLY A 111 20.31 8.25 14.93
C GLY A 111 18.98 8.72 14.35
N ILE A 112 17.88 8.42 15.05
CA ILE A 112 16.59 9.07 14.89
C ILE A 112 16.56 10.28 15.82
N LEU A 113 16.39 11.47 15.25
CA LEU A 113 16.27 12.72 16.00
C LEU A 113 15.07 12.64 16.96
N SER A 114 15.34 12.79 18.25
CA SER A 114 14.28 12.84 19.27
C SER A 114 13.41 14.08 19.11
N PRO A 115 12.09 14.01 19.36
CA PRO A 115 11.26 15.20 19.43
C PRO A 115 11.63 16.01 20.67
N ARG A 116 12.04 17.27 20.47
CA ARG A 116 12.26 18.23 21.54
C ARG A 116 10.90 18.70 22.06
N THR A 117 10.66 18.53 23.35
CA THR A 117 9.51 19.09 24.07
C THR A 117 9.49 20.61 23.96
N ALA A 118 8.35 21.19 23.59
CA ALA A 118 8.08 22.61 23.74
C ALA A 118 6.67 22.83 24.28
N ALA A 119 6.60 23.68 25.30
CA ALA A 119 5.45 23.95 26.15
C ALA A 119 4.35 24.78 25.46
N ALA A 120 3.15 24.70 26.03
CA ALA A 120 1.91 25.32 25.58
C ALA A 120 1.92 26.86 25.57
N ALA A 121 1.33 27.47 24.51
CA ALA A 121 0.38 28.60 24.48
C ALA A 121 0.25 29.17 23.04
N PRO A 122 -0.79 29.96 22.71
CA PRO A 122 -2.17 29.57 22.44
C PRO A 122 -2.57 29.69 20.95
N ALA A 123 -3.70 29.08 20.61
CA ALA A 123 -4.29 29.00 19.28
C ALA A 123 -4.48 30.34 18.57
N GLN A 124 -4.22 30.37 17.25
CA GLN A 124 -5.19 30.73 16.21
C GLN A 124 -4.61 30.58 14.79
N GLN A 125 -5.46 30.07 13.88
CA GLN A 125 -5.38 29.93 12.42
C GLN A 125 -4.88 28.58 11.86
N GLU A 126 -5.87 27.68 11.78
CA GLU A 126 -6.10 26.56 10.84
C GLU A 126 -4.91 26.10 10.00
N GLU A 127 -4.27 25.03 10.50
CA GLU A 127 -3.24 24.22 9.85
C GLU A 127 -3.88 23.25 8.84
N GLU A 128 -3.34 23.17 7.61
CA GLU A 128 -3.50 22.02 6.72
C GLU A 128 -2.79 20.81 7.37
N ASP A 129 -3.57 19.87 7.90
CA ASP A 129 -3.07 18.66 8.58
C ASP A 129 -2.69 17.59 7.53
N ASP A 130 -1.39 17.42 7.28
CA ASP A 130 -0.71 16.35 6.50
C ASP A 130 -0.84 14.95 7.16
N ARG A 131 -1.98 14.67 7.77
CA ARG A 131 -2.29 13.35 8.31
C ARG A 131 -3.68 13.04 7.78
N GLY A 132 -3.72 12.10 6.84
CA GLY A 132 -4.91 11.72 6.08
C GLY A 132 -6.19 11.77 6.92
N LEU A 133 -7.27 12.24 6.30
CA LEU A 133 -8.58 12.46 6.91
C LEU A 133 -8.93 11.35 7.92
N GLN A 134 -8.79 11.67 9.21
CA GLN A 134 -9.17 10.75 10.27
C GLN A 134 -10.68 10.65 10.33
N PHE A 135 -11.19 9.47 10.69
CA PHE A 135 -12.63 9.29 10.87
C PHE A 135 -13.11 10.14 12.06
N THR A 136 -13.78 11.25 11.77
CA THR A 136 -14.33 12.18 12.75
C THR A 136 -15.83 11.95 12.94
N PRO A 137 -16.46 12.48 14.01
CA PRO A 137 -17.91 12.43 14.17
C PRO A 137 -18.67 13.03 12.97
N GLN A 138 -18.09 14.04 12.30
CA GLN A 138 -18.70 14.63 11.09
C GLN A 138 -18.79 13.60 9.95
N PHE A 139 -17.74 12.81 9.72
CA PHE A 139 -17.77 11.76 8.70
C PHE A 139 -18.66 10.59 9.08
N GLU A 140 -18.84 10.31 10.38
CA GLU A 140 -19.77 9.28 10.85
C GLU A 140 -21.23 9.65 10.54
N GLU A 141 -21.61 10.93 10.57
CA GLU A 141 -22.94 11.38 10.12
C GLU A 141 -23.13 11.16 8.61
N GLU A 142 -22.10 11.48 7.80
CA GLU A 142 -22.13 11.22 6.36
C GLU A 142 -22.19 9.72 6.05
N LEU A 143 -21.47 8.90 6.82
CA LEU A 143 -21.53 7.45 6.73
C LEU A 143 -22.93 6.94 7.07
N GLN A 144 -23.51 7.42 8.17
CA GLN A 144 -24.86 7.05 8.60
C GLN A 144 -25.92 7.43 7.56
N ALA A 145 -25.74 8.55 6.85
CA ALA A 145 -26.65 8.97 5.79
C ALA A 145 -26.71 7.98 4.60
N THR A 146 -25.71 7.11 4.44
CA THR A 146 -25.74 6.02 3.45
C THR A 146 -26.65 4.85 3.86
N ASN A 147 -27.09 4.80 5.12
CA ASN A 147 -27.77 3.64 5.71
C ASN A 147 -27.01 2.32 5.53
N GLY A 148 -25.67 2.37 5.40
CA GLY A 148 -24.82 1.20 5.18
C GLY A 148 -24.91 0.61 3.77
N VAL A 149 -25.54 1.31 2.82
CA VAL A 149 -25.66 0.90 1.42
C VAL A 149 -25.00 1.95 0.53
N PHE A 150 -24.04 1.52 -0.27
CA PHE A 150 -23.28 2.36 -1.18
C PHE A 150 -23.63 2.03 -2.62
N THR A 151 -23.77 3.05 -3.46
CA THR A 151 -23.69 2.91 -4.92
C THR A 151 -22.29 3.31 -5.36
N LEU A 152 -21.89 3.02 -6.60
CA LEU A 152 -20.63 3.53 -7.16
C LEU A 152 -20.57 5.06 -7.11
N GLU A 153 -21.71 5.73 -7.34
CA GLU A 153 -21.79 7.19 -7.28
C GLU A 153 -21.60 7.72 -5.85
N SER A 154 -22.11 7.01 -4.84
CA SER A 154 -21.90 7.42 -3.45
C SER A 154 -20.50 7.06 -2.97
N LEU A 155 -19.97 5.90 -3.35
CA LEU A 155 -18.65 5.39 -2.97
C LEU A 155 -17.50 6.24 -3.54
N GLN A 156 -17.60 6.74 -4.77
CA GLN A 156 -16.52 7.54 -5.39
C GLN A 156 -16.17 8.82 -4.60
N ARG A 157 -17.08 9.31 -3.75
CA ARG A 157 -16.84 10.47 -2.88
C ARG A 157 -15.86 10.15 -1.75
N TRP A 158 -15.78 8.88 -1.37
CA TRP A 158 -14.89 8.33 -0.33
C TRP A 158 -13.53 7.97 -0.92
N ASN A 159 -12.91 8.92 -1.59
CA ASN A 159 -11.63 8.75 -2.28
C ASN A 159 -10.41 9.19 -1.44
N GLY A 160 -10.62 9.54 -0.18
CA GLY A 160 -9.57 10.03 0.72
C GLY A 160 -9.18 11.50 0.53
N VAL A 161 -9.87 12.28 -0.32
CA VAL A 161 -9.59 13.72 -0.53
C VAL A 161 -10.45 14.61 0.35
N GLN A 162 -11.78 14.48 0.27
CA GLN A 162 -12.74 15.26 1.06
C GLN A 162 -13.40 14.43 2.16
N LEU A 163 -13.52 13.12 1.90
CA LEU A 163 -14.00 12.13 2.85
C LEU A 163 -12.92 11.08 3.08
N PRO A 164 -12.98 10.33 4.18
CA PRO A 164 -12.16 9.14 4.40
C PRO A 164 -12.18 8.20 3.18
N MET A 165 -11.17 7.34 3.06
CA MET A 165 -11.02 6.44 1.94
C MET A 165 -11.73 5.11 2.19
N LEU A 166 -12.69 4.80 1.33
CA LEU A 166 -13.38 3.51 1.30
C LEU A 166 -13.08 2.77 0.00
N ILE A 167 -13.09 1.45 0.06
CA ILE A 167 -13.04 0.57 -1.12
C ILE A 167 -14.10 -0.54 -1.02
N GLY A 168 -14.56 -1.03 -2.17
CA GLY A 168 -15.43 -2.19 -2.29
C GLY A 168 -14.63 -3.46 -2.58
N ILE A 169 -14.91 -4.55 -1.85
CA ILE A 169 -14.36 -5.88 -2.12
C ILE A 169 -15.42 -6.96 -1.83
N CYS A 170 -15.73 -7.77 -2.84
CA CYS A 170 -16.76 -8.83 -2.77
C CYS A 170 -18.10 -8.34 -2.21
N GLY A 171 -18.53 -7.14 -2.65
CA GLY A 171 -19.77 -6.50 -2.23
C GLY A 171 -19.76 -5.89 -0.83
N VAL A 172 -18.64 -5.95 -0.09
CA VAL A 172 -18.45 -5.29 1.20
C VAL A 172 -17.67 -4.00 1.01
N VAL A 173 -18.08 -2.93 1.69
CA VAL A 173 -17.34 -1.67 1.72
C VAL A 173 -16.53 -1.62 3.01
N VAL A 174 -15.23 -1.37 2.88
CA VAL A 174 -14.28 -1.31 4.00
C VAL A 174 -13.58 0.05 4.06
N ASP A 175 -13.28 0.49 5.29
CA ASP A 175 -12.54 1.71 5.58
C ASP A 175 -11.03 1.46 5.61
N VAL A 176 -10.36 1.91 4.55
CA VAL A 176 -8.90 1.79 4.38
C VAL A 176 -8.15 3.07 4.74
N SER A 177 -8.86 4.10 5.22
CA SER A 177 -8.26 5.37 5.67
C SER A 177 -7.14 5.22 6.69
N PRO A 178 -7.19 4.25 7.64
CA PRO A 178 -6.10 4.04 8.58
C PRO A 178 -4.81 3.49 7.95
N SER A 179 -4.85 3.08 6.67
CA SER A 179 -3.75 2.41 6.00
C SER A 179 -2.83 3.40 5.29
N GLU A 180 -1.54 3.36 5.60
CA GLU A 180 -0.54 4.17 4.90
C GLU A 180 -0.39 3.79 3.41
N ASN A 181 -0.73 2.55 3.04
CA ASN A 181 -0.68 2.06 1.65
C ASN A 181 -1.79 2.63 0.74
N PHE A 182 -2.77 3.34 1.32
CA PHE A 182 -3.95 3.87 0.63
C PHE A 182 -3.93 5.40 0.61
N VAL A 183 -3.17 5.96 -0.33
CA VAL A 183 -3.01 7.41 -0.51
C VAL A 183 -3.82 7.88 -1.74
N PRO A 184 -4.65 8.93 -1.67
CA PRO A 184 -5.55 9.31 -2.76
C PRO A 184 -4.85 9.55 -4.11
N THR A 185 -3.63 10.08 -4.06
CA THR A 185 -2.86 10.50 -5.23
C THR A 185 -1.83 9.48 -5.69
N PHE A 186 -1.61 8.40 -4.93
CA PHE A 186 -0.51 7.45 -5.15
C PHE A 186 -0.90 6.00 -4.80
N GLY A 187 -0.12 5.02 -5.28
CA GLY A 187 -0.27 3.61 -4.91
C GLY A 187 -1.69 3.07 -5.13
N TYR A 188 -2.17 2.25 -4.19
CA TYR A 188 -3.49 1.63 -4.26
C TYR A 188 -4.63 2.64 -4.16
N GLY A 189 -4.45 3.75 -3.45
CA GLY A 189 -5.47 4.79 -3.37
C GLY A 189 -5.73 5.46 -4.72
N LYS A 190 -4.68 5.74 -5.52
CA LYS A 190 -4.86 6.23 -6.90
C LYS A 190 -5.71 5.29 -7.77
N LEU A 191 -5.56 3.98 -7.57
CA LEU A 191 -6.24 2.96 -8.37
C LEU A 191 -7.67 2.73 -7.91
N TRP A 192 -7.87 2.55 -6.60
CA TRP A 192 -9.07 1.94 -6.04
C TRP A 192 -9.83 2.80 -5.02
N ALA A 193 -9.32 3.98 -4.64
CA ALA A 193 -10.03 4.86 -3.70
C ALA A 193 -11.44 5.20 -4.22
N GLY A 194 -12.46 4.93 -3.41
CA GLY A 194 -13.86 5.14 -3.77
C GLY A 194 -14.38 4.20 -4.87
N LYS A 195 -13.75 3.03 -5.07
CA LYS A 195 -14.12 2.06 -6.10
C LYS A 195 -14.27 0.65 -5.56
N ASP A 196 -14.95 -0.20 -6.30
CA ASP A 196 -14.85 -1.64 -6.17
C ASP A 196 -13.57 -2.15 -6.83
N CYS A 197 -12.78 -2.91 -6.07
CA CYS A 197 -11.54 -3.53 -6.54
C CYS A 197 -11.64 -5.05 -6.64
N THR A 198 -12.85 -5.63 -6.62
CA THR A 198 -13.05 -7.09 -6.54
C THR A 198 -12.35 -7.82 -7.69
N TRP A 199 -12.57 -7.37 -8.93
CA TRP A 199 -11.91 -7.97 -10.10
C TRP A 199 -10.40 -7.71 -10.15
N ALA A 200 -9.99 -6.47 -9.87
CA ALA A 200 -8.58 -6.09 -9.82
C ALA A 200 -7.79 -6.95 -8.83
N MET A 201 -8.36 -7.26 -7.66
CA MET A 201 -7.74 -8.13 -6.66
C MET A 201 -7.74 -9.60 -7.09
N ALA A 202 -8.83 -10.09 -7.68
CA ALA A 202 -8.91 -11.46 -8.18
C ALA A 202 -7.82 -11.76 -9.21
N THR A 203 -7.55 -10.81 -10.11
CA THR A 203 -6.58 -10.93 -11.20
C THR A 203 -5.22 -10.30 -10.91
N VAL A 204 -5.04 -9.70 -9.72
CA VAL A 204 -3.83 -8.96 -9.32
C VAL A 204 -3.46 -7.88 -10.35
N SER A 205 -4.48 -7.18 -10.88
CA SER A 205 -4.32 -6.15 -11.90
C SER A 205 -4.16 -4.75 -11.30
N LEU A 206 -3.19 -4.00 -11.81
CA LEU A 206 -2.98 -2.58 -11.50
C LEU A 206 -3.55 -1.63 -12.58
N LYS A 207 -4.34 -2.15 -13.52
CA LYS A 207 -4.97 -1.32 -14.56
C LYS A 207 -6.17 -0.59 -13.97
N ALA A 208 -6.26 0.71 -14.23
CA ALA A 208 -7.37 1.53 -13.73
C ALA A 208 -8.75 1.06 -14.26
N GLU A 209 -8.77 0.42 -15.43
CA GLU A 209 -9.95 -0.13 -16.11
C GLU A 209 -10.55 -1.35 -15.40
N ASP A 210 -9.73 -2.06 -14.63
CA ASP A 210 -10.12 -3.28 -13.92
C ASP A 210 -10.79 -2.98 -12.56
N ALA A 211 -10.81 -1.70 -12.15
CA ALA A 211 -11.63 -1.23 -11.03
C ALA A 211 -13.07 -0.95 -11.51
N ASN A 212 -14.07 -1.17 -10.64
CA ASN A 212 -15.50 -1.06 -10.98
C ASN A 212 -15.90 -1.93 -12.19
N ARG A 213 -15.29 -3.10 -12.31
CA ARG A 213 -15.54 -4.04 -13.41
C ARG A 213 -16.54 -5.12 -12.98
N PHE A 214 -17.60 -5.31 -13.77
CA PHE A 214 -18.75 -6.19 -13.42
C PHE A 214 -19.17 -7.17 -14.53
N ASP A 215 -18.49 -7.17 -15.66
CA ASP A 215 -18.70 -8.07 -16.82
C ASP A 215 -18.08 -9.46 -16.61
N TRP A 216 -18.27 -10.05 -15.44
CA TRP A 216 -17.73 -11.36 -15.07
C TRP A 216 -18.63 -12.05 -14.02
N LYS A 217 -18.37 -13.32 -13.73
CA LYS A 217 -19.06 -14.09 -12.69
C LYS A 217 -18.08 -14.80 -11.78
N VAL A 218 -18.38 -14.85 -10.49
CA VAL A 218 -17.54 -15.51 -9.48
C VAL A 218 -17.32 -16.99 -9.82
N GLN A 219 -18.33 -17.64 -10.39
CA GLN A 219 -18.30 -19.06 -10.78
C GLN A 219 -17.39 -19.33 -11.99
N GLU A 220 -17.03 -18.29 -12.74
CA GLU A 220 -16.19 -18.38 -13.94
C GLU A 220 -14.73 -18.04 -13.64
N LEU A 221 -14.41 -17.66 -12.39
CA LEU A 221 -13.02 -17.43 -11.99
C LEU A 221 -12.23 -18.72 -12.02
N GLU A 222 -11.05 -18.66 -12.63
CA GLU A 222 -10.04 -19.73 -12.52
C GLU A 222 -9.62 -19.92 -11.06
N ASP A 223 -9.26 -21.15 -10.69
CA ASP A 223 -8.91 -21.53 -9.31
C ASP A 223 -7.87 -20.59 -8.67
N MET A 224 -6.88 -20.16 -9.45
CA MET A 224 -5.84 -19.23 -8.97
C MET A 224 -6.43 -17.85 -8.65
N HIS A 225 -7.27 -17.30 -9.53
CA HIS A 225 -7.92 -16.01 -9.31
C HIS A 225 -8.93 -16.07 -8.17
N PHE A 226 -9.65 -17.19 -8.04
CA PHE A 226 -10.57 -17.43 -6.93
C PHE A 226 -9.83 -17.43 -5.58
N LYS A 227 -8.71 -18.17 -5.47
CA LYS A 227 -7.91 -18.21 -4.25
C LYS A 227 -7.28 -16.86 -3.91
N SER A 228 -6.78 -16.14 -4.92
CA SER A 228 -6.29 -14.76 -4.74
C SER A 228 -7.39 -13.88 -4.16
N LEU A 229 -8.59 -13.91 -4.76
CA LEU A 229 -9.73 -13.12 -4.30
C LEU A 229 -10.14 -13.47 -2.86
N ALA A 230 -10.16 -14.75 -2.50
CA ALA A 230 -10.45 -15.20 -1.14
C ALA A 230 -9.40 -14.69 -0.13
N GLY A 231 -8.12 -14.76 -0.48
CA GLY A 231 -7.03 -14.24 0.34
C GLY A 231 -7.16 -12.74 0.59
N TRP A 232 -7.37 -11.96 -0.48
CA TRP A 232 -7.57 -10.51 -0.38
C TRP A 232 -8.83 -10.14 0.40
N TYR A 233 -9.94 -10.82 0.13
CA TYR A 233 -11.17 -10.63 0.90
C TYR A 233 -10.93 -10.84 2.39
N GLY A 234 -10.26 -11.94 2.76
CA GLY A 234 -9.88 -12.24 4.14
C GLY A 234 -8.96 -11.18 4.75
N HIS A 235 -7.94 -10.71 4.01
CA HIS A 235 -7.06 -9.65 4.46
C HIS A 235 -7.85 -8.37 4.80
N PHE A 236 -8.64 -7.86 3.86
CA PHE A 236 -9.32 -6.58 4.03
C PHE A 236 -10.41 -6.63 5.10
N THR A 237 -11.21 -7.69 5.13
CA THR A 237 -12.33 -7.80 6.08
C THR A 237 -11.90 -8.10 7.52
N ASN A 238 -10.69 -8.64 7.72
CA ASN A 238 -10.10 -8.82 9.05
C ASN A 238 -9.29 -7.60 9.52
N LYS A 239 -8.61 -6.90 8.60
CA LYS A 239 -7.74 -5.77 8.93
C LYS A 239 -8.49 -4.45 9.06
N TYR A 240 -9.54 -4.24 8.27
CA TYR A 240 -10.23 -2.96 8.16
C TYR A 240 -11.67 -3.01 8.66
N ARG A 241 -12.18 -1.87 9.13
CA ARG A 241 -13.58 -1.71 9.55
C ARG A 241 -14.48 -1.89 8.34
N GLN A 242 -15.42 -2.83 8.42
CA GLN A 242 -16.49 -2.97 7.43
C GLN A 242 -17.58 -1.93 7.74
N VAL A 243 -17.94 -1.12 6.74
CA VAL A 243 -18.84 0.04 6.93
C VAL A 243 -20.14 -0.05 6.14
N GLY A 244 -20.26 -1.02 5.22
CA GLY A 244 -21.50 -1.25 4.51
C GLY A 244 -21.36 -2.27 3.38
N ILE A 245 -22.32 -2.24 2.46
CA ILE A 245 -22.38 -3.07 1.27
C ILE A 245 -22.47 -2.24 0.00
N LEU A 246 -22.02 -2.80 -1.12
CA LEU A 246 -22.14 -2.20 -2.44
C LEU A 246 -23.40 -2.71 -3.15
N GLU A 247 -24.30 -1.79 -3.50
CA GLU A 247 -25.61 -2.05 -4.12
C GLU A 247 -25.48 -2.78 -5.46
N GLU A 248 -24.48 -2.43 -6.27
CA GLU A 248 -24.21 -3.05 -7.58
C GLU A 248 -23.86 -4.55 -7.47
N LEU A 249 -23.38 -4.98 -6.30
CA LEU A 249 -22.98 -6.36 -6.02
C LEU A 249 -23.94 -7.08 -5.06
N LYS A 250 -25.10 -6.49 -4.72
CA LYS A 250 -26.02 -7.07 -3.72
C LYS A 250 -26.56 -8.46 -4.08
N ASP A 251 -26.73 -8.73 -5.38
CA ASP A 251 -27.27 -9.99 -5.90
C ASP A 251 -26.16 -11.00 -6.27
N TRP A 252 -24.90 -10.67 -6.00
CA TRP A 252 -23.77 -11.55 -6.29
C TRP A 252 -23.53 -12.55 -5.15
N ASP A 253 -23.22 -13.80 -5.52
CA ASP A 253 -22.90 -14.85 -4.55
C ASP A 253 -21.38 -14.96 -4.32
N PHE A 254 -20.94 -14.41 -3.19
CA PHE A 254 -19.56 -14.53 -2.70
C PHE A 254 -19.43 -15.57 -1.56
N ALA A 255 -20.42 -16.43 -1.31
CA ALA A 255 -20.40 -17.36 -0.19
C ALA A 255 -19.18 -18.30 -0.24
N ALA A 256 -18.83 -18.78 -1.43
CA ALA A 256 -17.65 -19.63 -1.63
C ALA A 256 -16.34 -18.89 -1.29
N VAL A 257 -16.17 -17.65 -1.78
CA VAL A 257 -15.01 -16.80 -1.48
C VAL A 257 -14.88 -16.56 0.03
N LYS A 258 -16.01 -16.28 0.69
CA LYS A 258 -16.09 -16.05 2.14
C LYS A 258 -15.77 -17.31 2.95
N ALA A 259 -16.15 -18.48 2.45
CA ALA A 259 -15.86 -19.76 3.09
C ALA A 259 -14.36 -20.10 2.96
N GLU A 260 -13.79 -19.91 1.76
CA GLU A 260 -12.37 -20.13 1.50
C GLU A 260 -11.49 -19.22 2.36
N ALA A 261 -11.82 -17.93 2.45
CA ALA A 261 -11.11 -16.95 3.27
C ALA A 261 -11.11 -17.27 4.79
N LYS A 262 -12.07 -18.09 5.25
CA LYS A 262 -12.14 -18.57 6.64
C LYS A 262 -11.43 -19.91 6.83
N ALA A 263 -11.43 -20.76 5.81
CA ALA A 263 -10.81 -22.08 5.84
C ALA A 263 -9.28 -21.97 5.78
N GLU A 264 -8.77 -20.98 5.05
CA GLU A 264 -7.36 -20.63 5.05
C GLU A 264 -7.19 -19.25 5.72
N PRO A 265 -6.76 -19.15 7.00
CA PRO A 265 -6.21 -17.87 7.47
C PRO A 265 -5.11 -17.48 6.48
N PRO A 266 -4.94 -16.19 6.13
CA PRO A 266 -4.11 -15.78 5.00
C PRO A 266 -2.76 -16.49 5.08
N LYS A 267 -2.58 -17.51 4.23
CA LYS A 267 -1.32 -18.21 4.08
C LYS A 267 -0.46 -17.32 3.19
N PHE A 268 0.08 -16.26 3.76
CA PHE A 268 1.38 -15.76 3.30
C PHE A 268 2.45 -16.64 3.97
N SER A 269 2.39 -17.94 3.70
CA SER A 269 3.22 -18.96 4.33
C SER A 269 4.05 -19.65 3.26
N MET A 270 5.31 -19.23 3.19
CA MET A 270 6.48 -20.04 2.84
C MET A 270 6.28 -21.04 1.71
N LEU A 271 6.76 -20.68 0.52
CA LEU A 271 7.25 -21.67 -0.43
C LEU A 271 8.43 -22.42 0.21
N HIS A 272 8.11 -23.52 0.90
CA HIS A 272 9.03 -24.62 1.08
C HIS A 272 9.24 -25.24 -0.30
N TYR A 273 10.24 -24.77 -1.05
CA TYR A 273 10.81 -25.60 -2.11
C TYR A 273 11.72 -26.64 -1.46
N CYS A 274 11.32 -27.89 -1.63
CA CYS A 274 12.11 -29.06 -1.27
C CYS A 274 13.47 -28.98 -1.95
N LEU A 275 14.54 -29.06 -1.14
CA LEU A 275 15.84 -29.52 -1.59
C LEU A 275 15.74 -31.03 -1.81
N GLU A 276 15.73 -31.46 -3.07
CA GLU A 276 16.42 -32.66 -3.56
C GLU A 276 17.03 -32.37 -4.93
#